data_AF-A0A183U9G4-F1
#
_entry.id   AF-A0A183U9G4-F1
#
_cell.length_a   1.000
_cell.length_b   1.000
_cell.length_c   1.000
_cell.angle_alpha   90.00
_cell.angle_beta   90.00
_cell.angle_gamma   90.00
#
_symmetry.space_group_name_H-M   'P 1'
#
loop_
_entity.id
_entity.type
_entity.pdbx_description
1 polymer ?
#
loop_
_entity_poly.entity_id
_entity_poly.type
_entity_poly.pdbx_seq_one_letter_code
_entity_poly.pdbx_strand_id
1 'polypeptide(L)'
;MVHGIMSQCVLMKNVSRISTATCANIVLKINMKLGGINSRVVADSITQKYLIDVPTLVVGVDVTHPTQQEERQNIPSLAAIVANLDLYPQSYGANVKIQRKCRESVVYLLDAIRERLVSFYKETHLKPSRIIVYRDGVSEGQFAEVLPYIPAVCQLSRR
;
A
#
# COMPACT_ATOMS: atom_id res chain seq x y z
N MET A 1 15.86 -20.21 5.19
CA MET A 1 15.15 -19.69 6.38
C MET A 1 15.20 -18.17 6.29
N VAL A 2 14.09 -17.53 5.89
CA VAL A 2 14.02 -16.06 5.83
C VAL A 2 13.53 -15.60 7.18
N HIS A 3 14.38 -14.93 7.96
CA HIS A 3 13.98 -14.38 9.25
C HIS A 3 13.41 -12.98 9.03
N GLY A 4 12.10 -12.83 9.23
CA GLY A 4 11.42 -11.53 9.27
C GLY A 4 11.68 -10.83 10.60
N ILE A 5 12.89 -10.30 10.80
CA ILE A 5 13.25 -9.59 12.04
C ILE A 5 12.83 -8.12 11.90
N MET A 6 11.92 -7.68 12.76
CA MET A 6 11.56 -6.27 12.86
C MET A 6 12.74 -5.44 13.35
N SER A 7 13.10 -4.40 12.60
CA SER A 7 14.22 -3.51 12.92
C SER A 7 13.80 -2.04 12.85
N GLN A 8 14.47 -1.17 13.60
CA GLN A 8 14.29 0.28 13.55
C GLN A 8 15.65 0.98 13.56
N CYS A 9 16.07 1.51 12.41
CA CYS A 9 17.31 2.26 12.30
C CYS A 9 17.11 3.71 12.74
N VAL A 10 18.10 4.27 13.45
CA VAL A 10 18.14 5.69 13.86
C VAL A 10 19.52 6.23 13.55
N LEU A 11 19.58 7.41 12.91
CA LEU A 11 20.87 8.06 12.61
C LEU A 11 21.55 8.49 13.91
N MET A 12 22.87 8.31 13.99
CA MET A 12 23.66 8.64 15.19
C MET A 12 23.41 10.07 15.68
N LYS A 13 23.32 11.05 14.77
CA LYS A 13 23.03 12.45 15.11
C LYS A 13 21.73 12.64 15.91
N ASN A 14 20.71 11.82 15.64
CA ASN A 14 19.41 11.87 16.33
C ASN A 14 19.47 11.19 17.71
N VAL A 15 20.46 10.33 17.93
CA VAL A 15 20.76 9.73 19.25
C VAL A 15 21.61 10.70 20.07
N SER A 16 22.60 11.33 19.45
CA SER A 16 23.50 12.30 20.09
C SER A 16 22.78 13.58 20.51
N ARG A 17 21.78 14.03 19.74
CA ARG A 17 20.95 15.20 20.07
C ARG A 17 19.48 14.82 20.06
N ILE A 18 19.00 14.42 21.23
CA ILE A 18 17.63 13.94 21.42
C ILE A 18 16.65 15.11 21.29
N SER A 19 15.55 14.87 20.61
CA SER A 19 14.38 15.76 20.54
C SER A 19 13.13 14.93 20.82
N THR A 20 12.24 15.48 21.66
CA THR A 20 10.96 14.85 21.99
C THR A 20 10.13 14.55 20.74
N ALA A 21 10.11 15.47 19.78
CA ALA A 21 9.41 15.29 18.51
C ALA A 21 10.00 14.13 17.68
N THR A 22 11.33 14.01 17.64
CA THR A 22 12.00 12.90 16.94
C THR A 22 11.72 11.57 17.61
N CYS A 23 11.78 11.50 18.94
CA CYS A 23 11.44 10.31 19.69
C CYS A 23 9.99 9.87 19.45
N ALA A 24 9.04 10.81 19.50
CA ALA A 24 7.63 10.53 19.21
C ALA A 24 7.46 9.90 17.81
N ASN A 25 8.06 10.50 16.78
CA ASN A 25 7.98 9.96 15.41
C ASN A 25 8.63 8.57 15.27
N ILE A 26 9.71 8.29 16.01
CA ILE A 26 10.32 6.96 16.04
C ILE A 26 9.37 5.95 16.70
N VAL A 27 8.77 6.30 17.83
CA VAL A 27 7.80 5.44 18.54
C VAL A 27 6.59 5.15 17.65
N LEU A 28 6.07 6.12 16.90
CA LEU A 28 4.99 5.90 15.94
C LEU A 28 5.35 4.82 14.90
N LYS A 29 6.60 4.80 14.41
CA LYS A 29 7.07 3.79 13.45
C LYS A 29 7.26 2.42 14.10
N ILE A 30 7.78 2.38 15.33
CA ILE A 30 7.95 1.13 16.08
C ILE A 30 6.59 0.51 16.37
N ASN A 31 5.63 1.30 16.87
CA ASN A 31 4.28 0.83 17.19
C ASN A 31 3.62 0.15 15.98
N MET A 32 3.67 0.79 14.79
CA MET A 32 3.11 0.19 13.57
C MET A 32 3.83 -1.10 13.14
N LYS A 33 5.15 -1.18 13.30
CA LYS A 33 5.89 -2.41 12.97
C LYS A 33 5.46 -3.56 13.87
N LEU A 34 5.28 -3.30 15.17
CA LEU A 34 4.79 -4.27 16.15
C LEU A 34 3.29 -4.61 16.01
N GLY A 35 2.60 -4.08 14.99
CA GLY A 35 1.16 -4.30 14.77
C GLY A 35 0.23 -3.39 15.58
N GLY A 36 0.78 -2.40 16.29
CA GLY A 36 0.02 -1.40 17.01
C GLY A 36 -0.61 -0.35 16.09
N ILE A 37 -1.69 0.26 16.56
CA ILE A 37 -2.44 1.29 15.82
C ILE A 37 -2.22 2.64 16.50
N ASN A 38 -1.67 3.62 15.77
CA ASN A 38 -1.41 4.96 16.31
C ASN A 38 -2.67 5.83 16.36
N SER A 39 -3.51 5.74 15.34
CA SER A 39 -4.70 6.59 15.18
C SER A 39 -5.76 5.84 14.39
N ARG A 40 -7.02 6.17 14.66
CA ARG A 40 -8.20 5.58 14.01
C ARG A 40 -9.06 6.66 13.39
N VAL A 41 -9.67 6.34 12.25
CA VAL A 41 -10.69 7.21 11.65
C VAL A 41 -11.93 7.15 12.54
N VAL A 42 -12.37 8.31 13.01
CA VAL A 42 -13.66 8.47 13.68
C VAL A 42 -14.71 8.70 12.60
N ALA A 43 -15.75 7.86 12.59
CA ALA A 43 -16.79 7.93 11.58
C ALA A 43 -17.57 9.25 11.71
N ASP A 44 -17.52 10.05 10.67
CA ASP A 44 -18.41 11.18 10.41
C ASP A 44 -19.39 10.83 9.27
N SER A 45 -20.24 11.76 8.87
CA SER A 45 -21.25 11.52 7.83
C SER A 45 -20.65 11.09 6.49
N ILE A 46 -19.44 11.56 6.16
CA ILE A 46 -18.76 11.29 4.89
C ILE A 46 -18.07 9.93 4.94
N THR A 47 -17.19 9.73 5.92
CA THR A 47 -16.44 8.48 6.10
C THR A 47 -17.36 7.31 6.38
N GLN A 48 -18.47 7.51 7.10
CA GLN A 48 -19.48 6.48 7.25
C GLN A 48 -20.03 6.07 5.88
N LYS A 49 -20.46 7.02 5.05
CA LYS A 49 -21.13 6.73 3.77
C LYS A 49 -20.20 6.18 2.68
N TYR A 50 -18.93 6.60 2.65
CA TYR A 50 -18.03 6.31 1.54
C TYR A 50 -16.89 5.35 1.91
N LEU A 51 -16.72 4.99 3.18
CA LEU A 51 -15.63 4.14 3.63
C LEU A 51 -16.05 2.99 4.56
N ILE A 52 -16.95 3.24 5.52
CA ILE A 52 -17.20 2.31 6.64
C ILE A 52 -18.56 1.58 6.55
N ASP A 53 -19.54 2.14 5.84
CA ASP A 53 -20.91 1.58 5.67
C ASP A 53 -20.93 0.15 5.14
N VAL A 54 -19.95 -0.21 4.31
CA VAL A 54 -19.78 -1.55 3.77
C VAL A 54 -18.31 -1.97 3.85
N PRO A 55 -18.01 -3.28 3.84
CA PRO A 55 -16.63 -3.76 3.74
C PRO A 55 -15.94 -3.15 2.52
N THR A 56 -14.97 -2.28 2.77
CA THR A 56 -14.29 -1.49 1.74
C THR A 56 -12.81 -1.81 1.73
N LEU A 57 -12.29 -2.20 0.56
CA LEU A 57 -10.87 -2.39 0.32
C LEU A 57 -10.28 -1.13 -0.32
N VAL A 58 -9.42 -0.44 0.40
CA VAL A 58 -8.63 0.69 -0.07
C VAL A 58 -7.28 0.18 -0.54
N VAL A 59 -6.97 0.41 -1.82
CA VAL A 59 -5.77 -0.05 -2.49
C VAL A 59 -4.92 1.15 -2.89
N GLY A 60 -3.62 1.12 -2.58
CA GLY A 60 -2.63 2.06 -3.09
C GLY A 60 -1.72 1.37 -4.10
N VAL A 61 -1.43 2.03 -5.22
CA VAL A 61 -0.53 1.53 -6.27
C VAL A 61 0.47 2.60 -6.65
N ASP A 62 1.76 2.26 -6.55
CA ASP A 62 2.86 3.11 -7.01
C ASP A 62 3.86 2.32 -7.87
N VAL A 63 4.49 3.01 -8.82
CA VAL A 63 5.62 2.51 -9.61
C VAL A 63 6.75 3.53 -9.50
N THR A 64 7.82 3.13 -8.83
CA THR A 64 9.03 3.93 -8.75
C THR A 64 9.96 3.58 -9.90
N HIS A 65 10.34 4.59 -10.68
CA HIS A 65 11.30 4.48 -11.76
C HIS A 65 12.72 4.83 -11.31
N PRO A 66 13.75 4.19 -11.88
CA PRO A 66 15.14 4.56 -11.62
C PRO A 66 15.42 6.00 -12.10
N THR A 67 16.34 6.68 -11.42
CA THR A 67 16.91 7.94 -11.92
C THR A 67 17.76 7.71 -13.16
N GLN A 68 18.06 8.77 -13.94
CA GLN A 68 18.91 8.66 -15.14
C GLN A 68 20.28 8.00 -14.89
N GLN A 69 20.84 8.17 -13.68
CA GLN A 69 22.11 7.54 -13.31
C GLN A 69 21.93 6.02 -13.07
N GLU A 70 20.87 5.64 -12.39
CA GLU A 70 20.52 4.24 -12.11
C GLU A 70 20.08 3.49 -13.38
N GLU A 71 19.47 4.20 -14.34
CA GLU A 71 19.13 3.64 -15.65
C GLU A 71 20.35 3.12 -16.41
N ARG A 72 21.48 3.84 -16.32
CA ARG A 72 22.78 3.43 -16.90
C ARG A 72 23.34 2.18 -16.24
N GLN A 73 22.95 1.92 -14.99
CA GLN A 73 23.30 0.72 -14.24
C GLN A 73 22.30 -0.42 -14.42
N ASN A 74 21.32 -0.25 -15.32
CA ASN A 74 20.26 -1.23 -15.57
C ASN A 74 19.39 -1.56 -14.35
N ILE A 75 19.23 -0.62 -13.43
CA ILE A 75 18.27 -0.75 -12.32
C ILE A 75 16.84 -0.83 -12.89
N PRO A 76 16.03 -1.82 -12.48
CA PRO A 76 14.65 -1.98 -12.94
C PRO A 76 13.67 -1.07 -12.19
N SER A 77 12.44 -0.94 -12.69
CA SER A 77 11.36 -0.26 -11.96
C SER A 77 10.82 -1.15 -10.84
N LEU A 78 10.27 -0.52 -9.80
CA LEU A 78 9.65 -1.20 -8.67
C LEU A 78 8.16 -0.85 -8.58
N ALA A 79 7.29 -1.85 -8.61
CA ALA A 79 5.86 -1.68 -8.37
C ALA A 79 5.51 -2.10 -6.94
N ALA A 80 4.78 -1.24 -6.24
CA ALA A 80 4.27 -1.50 -4.90
C ALA A 80 2.74 -1.40 -4.91
N ILE A 81 2.09 -2.43 -4.38
CA ILE A 81 0.65 -2.50 -4.19
C ILE A 81 0.39 -2.71 -2.70
N VAL A 82 -0.39 -1.84 -2.09
CA VAL A 82 -0.80 -1.94 -0.69
C VAL A 82 -2.31 -2.01 -0.60
N ALA A 83 -2.84 -2.70 0.39
CA ALA A 83 -4.26 -2.63 0.72
C ALA A 83 -4.49 -2.82 2.21
N ASN A 84 -5.59 -2.25 2.73
CA ASN A 84 -5.98 -2.46 4.11
C ASN A 84 -6.36 -3.92 4.37
N LEU A 85 -6.15 -4.35 5.61
CA LEU A 85 -6.45 -5.69 6.08
C LEU A 85 -7.74 -5.74 6.92
N ASP A 86 -8.13 -4.59 7.48
CA ASP A 86 -9.20 -4.40 8.44
C ASP A 86 -10.39 -3.63 7.86
N LEU A 87 -11.54 -3.69 8.54
CA LEU A 87 -12.74 -2.95 8.11
C LEU A 87 -12.61 -1.44 8.28
N TYR A 88 -11.83 -1.01 9.26
CA TYR A 88 -11.42 0.38 9.43
C TYR A 88 -9.99 0.49 8.95
N PRO A 89 -9.71 1.10 7.79
CA PRO A 89 -8.44 0.97 7.07
C PRO A 89 -7.25 1.56 7.84
N GLN A 90 -6.69 0.80 8.78
CA GLN A 90 -5.65 1.22 9.74
C GLN A 90 -4.37 0.41 9.54
N SER A 91 -4.52 -0.88 9.25
CA SER A 91 -3.42 -1.80 8.97
C SER A 91 -3.39 -2.16 7.50
N TYR A 92 -2.21 -2.07 6.88
CA TYR A 92 -2.02 -2.32 5.45
C TYR A 92 -0.97 -3.41 5.22
N GLY A 93 -1.27 -4.33 4.31
CA GLY A 93 -0.30 -5.27 3.78
C GLY A 93 0.27 -4.77 2.46
N ALA A 94 1.57 -5.01 2.21
CA ALA A 94 2.23 -4.67 0.94
C ALA A 94 2.59 -5.89 0.08
N ASN A 95 2.54 -5.72 -1.23
CA ASN A 95 3.17 -6.56 -2.25
C ASN A 95 4.12 -5.68 -3.05
N VAL A 96 5.38 -6.09 -3.17
CA VAL A 96 6.38 -5.34 -3.91
C VAL A 96 7.00 -6.27 -4.95
N LYS A 97 7.06 -5.82 -6.21
CA LYS A 97 7.66 -6.58 -7.31
C LYS A 97 8.50 -5.70 -8.22
N ILE A 98 9.54 -6.32 -8.74
CA ILE A 98 10.41 -5.73 -9.77
C ILE A 98 9.74 -5.92 -11.13
N GLN A 99 9.76 -4.89 -11.98
CA GLN A 99 9.27 -4.97 -13.35
C GLN A 99 10.25 -4.36 -14.36
N ARG A 100 10.08 -4.72 -15.63
CA ARG A 100 10.89 -4.19 -16.73
C ARG A 100 10.73 -2.66 -16.82
N LYS A 101 11.79 -2.00 -17.30
CA LYS A 101 11.92 -0.53 -17.36
C LYS A 101 10.71 0.15 -18.03
N CYS A 102 10.39 1.36 -17.55
CA CYS A 102 9.50 2.35 -18.18
C CYS A 102 8.11 1.84 -18.60
N ARG A 103 7.55 0.86 -17.89
CA ARG A 103 6.12 0.56 -17.98
C ARG A 103 5.42 1.09 -16.75
N GLU A 104 4.42 1.95 -16.96
CA GLU A 104 3.45 2.31 -15.92
C GLU A 104 2.43 1.20 -15.68
N SER A 105 2.22 0.36 -16.70
CA SER A 105 1.38 -0.82 -16.58
C SER A 105 2.00 -1.82 -15.61
N VAL A 106 1.35 -1.99 -14.47
CA VAL A 106 1.73 -2.98 -13.45
C VAL A 106 1.29 -4.36 -13.95
N VAL A 107 2.21 -5.10 -14.56
CA VAL A 107 1.95 -6.42 -15.16
C VAL A 107 1.35 -7.42 -14.16
N TYR A 108 1.68 -7.28 -12.87
CA TYR A 108 1.25 -8.20 -11.80
C TYR A 108 0.08 -7.65 -10.95
N LEU A 109 -0.61 -6.59 -11.39
CA LEU A 109 -1.59 -5.90 -10.56
C LEU A 109 -2.70 -6.82 -10.07
N LEU A 110 -3.27 -7.64 -10.96
CA LEU A 110 -4.39 -8.54 -10.64
C LEU A 110 -4.03 -9.60 -9.61
N ASP A 111 -2.82 -10.15 -9.71
CA ASP A 111 -2.37 -11.18 -8.78
C ASP A 111 -2.04 -10.58 -7.40
N ALA A 112 -1.39 -9.41 -7.35
CA ALA A 112 -1.17 -8.69 -6.09
C ALA A 112 -2.51 -8.34 -5.42
N ILE A 113 -3.49 -7.84 -6.19
CA ILE A 113 -4.82 -7.54 -5.66
C ILE A 113 -5.53 -8.82 -5.19
N ARG A 114 -5.38 -9.96 -5.88
CA ARG A 114 -5.91 -11.24 -5.41
C ARG A 114 -5.32 -11.63 -4.05
N GLU A 115 -4.02 -11.48 -3.86
CA GLU A 115 -3.38 -11.75 -2.57
C GLU A 115 -3.86 -10.80 -1.46
N ARG A 116 -4.10 -9.53 -1.80
CA ARG A 116 -4.70 -8.56 -0.86
C ARG A 116 -6.15 -8.90 -0.51
N LEU A 117 -6.96 -9.31 -1.47
CA LEU A 117 -8.33 -9.79 -1.23
C LEU A 117 -8.35 -10.99 -0.28
N VAL A 118 -7.45 -11.95 -0.48
CA VAL A 118 -7.30 -13.11 0.41
C VAL A 118 -6.87 -12.66 1.82
N SER A 119 -5.94 -11.72 1.93
CA SER A 119 -5.48 -11.22 3.24
C SER A 119 -6.59 -10.46 3.98
N PHE A 120 -7.34 -9.62 3.28
CA PHE A 120 -8.52 -8.93 3.83
C PHE A 120 -9.59 -9.92 4.30
N TYR A 121 -9.89 -10.96 3.52
CA TYR A 121 -10.86 -11.97 3.91
C TYR A 121 -10.39 -12.80 5.12
N LYS A 122 -9.10 -13.08 5.24
CA LYS A 122 -8.55 -13.80 6.39
C LYS A 122 -8.75 -13.04 7.70
N GLU A 123 -8.60 -11.73 7.69
CA GLU A 123 -8.72 -10.88 8.87
C GLU A 123 -10.17 -10.47 9.18
N THR A 124 -11.00 -10.23 8.16
CA THR A 124 -12.36 -9.70 8.33
C THR A 124 -13.47 -10.74 8.18
N HIS A 125 -13.17 -11.89 7.57
CA HIS A 125 -14.15 -12.90 7.13
C HIS A 125 -15.23 -12.36 6.17
N LEU A 126 -15.01 -11.19 5.56
CA LEU A 126 -15.94 -10.54 4.65
C LEU A 126 -15.26 -10.27 3.31
N LYS A 127 -16.03 -10.39 2.22
CA LYS A 127 -15.58 -9.96 0.90
C LYS A 127 -15.85 -8.45 0.75
N PRO A 128 -14.92 -7.67 0.18
CA PRO A 128 -15.15 -6.25 0.01
C PRO A 128 -16.29 -6.02 -1.00
N SER A 129 -17.26 -5.23 -0.56
CA SER A 129 -18.37 -4.76 -1.40
C SER A 129 -17.99 -3.53 -2.21
N ARG A 130 -16.97 -2.80 -1.76
CA ARG A 130 -16.41 -1.62 -2.42
C ARG A 130 -14.89 -1.74 -2.50
N ILE A 131 -14.31 -1.31 -3.62
CA ILE A 131 -12.86 -1.19 -3.79
C ILE A 131 -12.56 0.24 -4.21
N ILE A 132 -11.67 0.91 -3.47
CA ILE A 132 -11.18 2.26 -3.78
C ILE A 132 -9.71 2.11 -4.17
N VAL A 133 -9.34 2.56 -5.36
CA VAL A 133 -7.94 2.46 -5.85
C VAL A 133 -7.35 3.86 -6.00
N TYR A 134 -6.28 4.11 -5.26
CA TYR A 134 -5.42 5.28 -5.43
C TYR A 134 -4.17 4.85 -6.20
N ARG A 135 -4.01 5.35 -7.42
CA ARG A 135 -2.83 5.12 -8.27
C ARG A 135 -2.05 6.42 -8.40
N ASP A 136 -0.83 6.44 -7.88
CA ASP A 136 0.07 7.60 -7.97
C ASP A 136 0.85 7.62 -9.30
N GLY A 137 1.47 8.74 -9.67
CA GLY A 137 2.50 8.78 -10.73
C GLY A 137 2.06 8.54 -12.17
N VAL A 138 0.75 8.57 -12.46
CA VAL A 138 0.25 8.38 -13.84
C VAL A 138 -0.02 9.74 -14.49
N SER A 139 0.63 10.01 -15.61
CA SER A 139 0.34 11.19 -16.44
C SER A 139 -0.92 11.00 -17.28
N GLU A 140 -1.55 12.08 -17.74
CA GLU A 140 -2.79 12.02 -18.55
C GLU A 140 -2.65 11.12 -19.78
N GLY A 141 -1.50 11.14 -20.45
CA GLY A 141 -1.20 10.31 -21.62
C GLY A 141 -1.16 8.80 -21.32
N GLN A 142 -1.05 8.42 -20.06
CA GLN A 142 -0.95 7.02 -19.61
C GLN A 142 -2.29 6.51 -19.03
N PHE A 143 -3.33 7.35 -18.93
CA PHE A 143 -4.63 6.96 -18.36
C PHE A 143 -5.27 5.80 -19.13
N ALA A 144 -5.17 5.83 -20.47
CA ALA A 144 -5.70 4.78 -21.32
C ALA A 144 -5.06 3.40 -21.05
N GLU A 145 -3.83 3.36 -20.55
CA GLU A 145 -3.17 2.09 -20.19
C GLU A 145 -3.61 1.56 -18.83
N VAL A 146 -4.03 2.42 -17.90
CA VAL A 146 -4.33 2.05 -16.51
C VAL A 146 -5.82 1.80 -16.29
N LEU A 147 -6.70 2.56 -16.95
CA LEU A 147 -8.16 2.43 -16.84
C LEU A 147 -8.70 1.00 -17.09
N PRO A 148 -8.19 0.23 -18.07
CA PRO A 148 -8.69 -1.12 -18.35
C PRO A 148 -8.54 -2.11 -17.18
N TYR A 149 -7.68 -1.84 -16.19
CA TYR A 149 -7.53 -2.73 -15.03
C TYR A 149 -8.68 -2.60 -14.02
N ILE A 150 -9.40 -1.47 -13.98
CA ILE A 150 -10.45 -1.22 -12.99
C ILE A 150 -11.59 -2.26 -13.08
N PRO A 151 -12.17 -2.57 -14.27
CA PRO A 151 -13.18 -3.62 -14.38
C PRO A 151 -12.68 -5.00 -13.95
N ALA A 152 -11.43 -5.34 -14.25
CA ALA A 152 -10.83 -6.62 -13.89
C ALA A 152 -10.67 -6.78 -12.37
N VAL A 153 -10.32 -5.70 -11.66
CA VAL A 153 -10.26 -5.67 -10.20
C VAL A 153 -11.64 -5.92 -9.57
N CYS A 154 -12.68 -5.29 -10.08
CA CYS A 154 -14.05 -5.49 -9.61
C CYS A 154 -14.58 -6.91 -9.88
N GLN A 155 -14.11 -7.58 -10.94
CA GLN A 155 -14.47 -8.97 -11.22
C GLN A 155 -13.80 -9.95 -10.27
N LEU A 156 -12.57 -9.65 -9.81
CA LEU A 156 -11.83 -10.50 -8.89
C LEU A 156 -12.51 -10.62 -7.52
N SER A 157 -13.12 -9.56 -7.00
CA SER A 157 -13.78 -9.59 -5.67
C SER A 157 -15.09 -10.38 -5.64
N ARG A 158 -15.70 -10.61 -6.80
CA ARG A 158 -16.97 -11.36 -6.93
C ARG A 158 -16.77 -12.87 -6.95
N ARG A 159 -15.55 -13.35 -7.24
CA ARG A 159 -15.19 -14.77 -7.18
C ARG A 159 -14.78 -15.15 -5.77
#